data_AF-A0A1L6ZJ74-F1
#
_entry.id   AF-A0A1L6ZJ74-F1
#
_cell.length_a   1.000
_cell.length_b   1.000
_cell.length_c   1.000
_cell.angle_alpha   90.00
_cell.angle_beta   90.00
_cell.angle_gamma   90.00
#
_symmetry.space_group_name_H-M   'P 1'
#
loop_
_entity.id
_entity.type
_entity.pdbx_description
1 polymer ?
#
loop_
_entity_poly.entity_id
_entity_poly.type
_entity_poly.pdbx_seq_one_letter_code
_entity_poly.pdbx_strand_id
1 'polypeptide(L)'
;MKVYSEEQITTAKKLLSQNFSYREVQEATGISKSSLYYYARQVDRKVQQVTTPADVRAKVLQMYIDDAPIKKIITETGVGRDTIRRIASDAGLPPRKKKV
;
A
#
# COMPACT_ATOMS: atom_id res chain seq x y z
N MET A 1 3.43 25.80 13.15
CA MET A 1 2.64 24.89 12.29
C MET A 1 1.22 24.88 12.83
N LYS A 2 0.23 25.31 12.06
CA LYS A 2 -1.17 25.35 12.54
C LYS A 2 -1.69 23.92 12.65
N VAL A 3 -2.16 23.53 13.83
CA VAL A 3 -2.76 22.22 14.08
C VAL A 3 -4.25 22.34 13.78
N TYR A 4 -4.75 21.48 12.89
CA TYR A 4 -6.18 21.41 12.53
C TYR A 4 -6.86 20.32 13.36
N SER A 5 -8.16 20.48 13.64
CA SER A 5 -8.90 19.44 14.35
C SER A 5 -9.06 18.19 13.50
N GLU A 6 -9.24 17.03 14.15
CA GLU A 6 -9.49 15.77 13.45
C GLU A 6 -10.73 15.83 12.55
N GLU A 7 -11.76 16.56 12.98
CA GLU A 7 -12.99 16.77 12.22
C GLU A 7 -12.74 17.57 10.93
N GLN A 8 -11.93 18.64 11.00
CA GLN A 8 -11.53 19.41 9.82
C GLN A 8 -10.76 18.54 8.83
N ILE A 9 -9.81 17.74 9.32
CA ILE A 9 -8.98 16.86 8.50
C ILE A 9 -9.83 15.78 7.83
N THR A 10 -10.76 15.18 8.57
CA THR A 10 -11.64 14.12 8.08
C THR A 10 -12.57 14.65 6.99
N THR A 11 -13.17 15.83 7.22
CA THR A 11 -14.02 16.51 6.25
C THR A 11 -13.25 16.88 4.99
N ALA A 12 -12.04 17.43 5.13
CA ALA A 12 -11.20 17.78 3.99
C ALA A 12 -10.83 16.54 3.14
N LYS A 13 -10.43 15.43 3.78
CA LYS A 13 -10.14 14.18 3.08
C LYS A 13 -11.35 13.65 2.30
N LYS A 14 -12.54 13.73 2.89
CA LYS A 14 -13.80 13.33 2.23
C LYS A 14 -14.07 14.17 0.98
N LEU A 15 -14.01 15.49 1.10
CA LEU A 15 -14.24 16.40 -0.03
C LEU A 15 -13.19 16.22 -1.14
N LEU A 16 -11.91 16.05 -0.78
CA LEU A 16 -10.86 15.76 -1.74
C LEU A 16 -11.09 14.43 -2.48
N SER A 17 -11.59 13.39 -1.80
CA SER A 17 -11.93 12.12 -2.46
C SER A 17 -13.13 12.22 -3.41
N GLN A 18 -13.93 13.28 -3.29
CA GLN A 18 -15.07 13.59 -4.15
C GLN A 18 -14.70 14.56 -5.30
N ASN A 19 -13.41 14.81 -5.53
CA ASN A 19 -12.88 15.72 -6.55
C ASN A 19 -13.29 17.20 -6.41
N PHE A 20 -13.63 17.66 -5.20
CA PHE A 20 -13.80 19.10 -4.95
C PHE A 20 -12.46 19.82 -5.11
N SER A 21 -12.52 21.06 -5.61
CA SER A 21 -11.33 21.88 -5.78
C SER A 21 -10.72 22.28 -4.44
N TYR A 22 -9.41 22.47 -4.40
CA TYR A 22 -8.71 22.92 -3.19
C TYR A 22 -9.28 24.21 -2.59
N ARG A 23 -9.84 25.08 -3.44
CA ARG A 23 -10.48 26.32 -3.00
C ARG A 23 -11.77 26.04 -2.24
N GLU A 24 -12.64 25.19 -2.79
CA GLU A 24 -13.90 24.80 -2.13
C GLU A 24 -13.63 24.07 -0.81
N VAL A 25 -12.64 23.19 -0.78
CA VAL A 25 -12.26 22.48 0.46
C VAL A 25 -11.68 23.44 1.50
N GLN A 26 -10.90 24.43 1.07
CA GLN A 26 -10.37 25.47 1.95
C GLN A 26 -11.49 26.34 2.52
N GLU A 27 -12.46 26.76 1.70
CA GLU A 27 -13.61 27.55 2.13
C GLU A 27 -14.50 26.76 3.11
N ALA A 28 -14.69 25.46 2.87
CA ALA A 28 -15.51 24.60 3.74
C ALA A 28 -14.84 24.25 5.07
N THR A 29 -13.50 24.10 5.11
CA THR A 29 -12.80 23.54 6.29
C THR A 29 -11.89 24.53 7.01
N GLY A 30 -11.55 25.66 6.38
CA GLY A 30 -10.56 26.61 6.87
C GLY A 30 -9.12 26.10 6.84
N ILE A 31 -8.88 24.93 6.21
CA ILE A 31 -7.55 24.36 6.05
C ILE A 31 -6.78 25.09 4.94
N SER A 32 -5.52 25.39 5.19
CA SER A 32 -4.68 26.07 4.19
C SER A 32 -4.44 25.17 2.99
N LYS A 33 -4.34 25.79 1.81
CA LYS A 33 -4.03 25.09 0.55
C LYS A 33 -2.81 24.17 0.66
N SER A 34 -1.75 24.60 1.34
CA SER A 34 -0.53 23.79 1.56
C SER A 34 -0.81 22.50 2.32
N SER A 35 -1.67 22.54 3.33
CA SER A 35 -2.06 21.38 4.13
C SER A 35 -3.02 20.48 3.35
N LEU A 36 -3.89 21.06 2.52
CA LEU A 36 -4.74 20.31 1.62
C LEU A 36 -3.93 19.52 0.59
N TYR A 37 -2.84 20.05 0.04
CA TYR A 37 -1.92 19.28 -0.82
C TYR A 37 -1.30 18.09 -0.08
N TYR A 38 -0.93 18.26 1.19
CA TYR A 38 -0.44 17.17 2.01
C TYR A 38 -1.52 16.08 2.22
N TYR A 39 -2.75 16.47 2.53
CA TYR A 39 -3.85 15.52 2.71
C TYR A 39 -4.31 14.86 1.41
N ALA A 40 -4.34 15.59 0.30
CA ALA A 40 -4.65 15.04 -1.03
C ALA A 40 -3.66 13.94 -1.41
N ARG A 41 -2.36 14.16 -1.18
CA ARG A 41 -1.35 13.11 -1.34
C ARG A 41 -1.60 11.88 -0.47
N GLN A 42 -2.23 12.01 0.69
CA GLN A 42 -2.60 10.85 1.52
C GLN A 42 -3.85 10.13 1.00
N VAL A 43 -4.81 10.87 0.42
CA VAL A 43 -6.02 10.33 -0.20
C VAL A 43 -5.69 9.58 -1.49
N ASP A 44 -4.85 10.17 -2.35
CA ASP A 44 -4.36 9.54 -3.59
C ASP A 44 -3.41 8.37 -3.29
N ARG A 45 -2.67 8.45 -2.17
CA ARG A 45 -1.95 7.31 -1.58
C ARG A 45 -2.86 6.38 -0.79
N LYS A 46 -4.16 6.28 -1.09
CA LYS A 46 -4.82 4.98 -0.95
C LYS A 46 -4.08 4.02 -1.87
N VAL A 47 -2.98 3.51 -1.34
CA VAL A 47 -2.14 2.45 -1.85
C VAL A 47 -3.12 1.45 -2.44
N GLN A 48 -3.14 1.34 -3.77
CA GLN A 48 -3.72 0.16 -4.37
C GLN A 48 -2.97 -0.99 -3.71
N GLN A 49 -3.61 -1.64 -2.74
CA GLN A 49 -3.10 -2.88 -2.23
C GLN A 49 -3.22 -3.80 -3.43
N VAL A 50 -2.10 -3.99 -4.13
CA VAL A 50 -2.00 -5.00 -5.17
C VAL A 50 -2.08 -6.32 -4.41
N THR A 51 -3.31 -6.75 -4.16
CA THR A 51 -3.59 -8.04 -3.56
C THR A 51 -3.15 -9.06 -4.58
N THR A 52 -2.11 -9.81 -4.24
CA THR A 52 -1.66 -10.93 -5.06
C THR A 52 -2.84 -11.89 -5.19
N PRO A 53 -3.26 -12.25 -6.43
CA PRO A 53 -4.31 -13.22 -6.65
C PRO A 53 -4.06 -14.54 -5.90
N ALA A 54 -5.13 -15.20 -5.44
CA ALA A 54 -5.04 -16.37 -4.56
C ALA A 54 -4.30 -17.56 -5.21
N ASP A 55 -4.48 -17.74 -6.51
CA ASP A 55 -3.78 -18.70 -7.37
C ASP A 55 -2.27 -18.42 -7.44
N VAL A 56 -1.88 -17.15 -7.61
CA VAL A 56 -0.48 -16.74 -7.59
C VAL A 56 0.14 -16.97 -6.21
N ARG A 57 -0.62 -16.66 -5.14
CA ARG A 57 -0.18 -16.92 -3.76
C ARG A 57 0.08 -18.40 -3.51
N ALA A 58 -0.82 -19.28 -3.98
CA ALA A 58 -0.66 -20.73 -3.86
C ALA A 58 0.58 -21.23 -4.64
N LYS A 59 0.79 -20.77 -5.88
CA LYS A 59 1.97 -21.12 -6.67
C LYS A 59 3.27 -20.66 -6.00
N VAL A 60 3.30 -19.46 -5.43
CA VAL A 60 4.46 -18.95 -4.67
C VAL A 60 4.76 -19.83 -3.47
N LEU A 61 3.74 -20.20 -2.67
CA LEU A 61 3.93 -21.04 -1.49
C LEU A 61 4.44 -22.44 -1.85
N GLN A 62 3.86 -23.06 -2.89
CA GLN A 62 4.30 -24.38 -3.37
C GLN A 62 5.78 -24.34 -3.77
N MET A 63 6.17 -23.40 -4.64
CA MET A 63 7.57 -23.25 -5.04
C MET A 63 8.49 -22.86 -3.87
N TYR A 64 7.95 -22.14 -2.87
CA TYR A 64 8.71 -21.79 -1.67
C TYR A 64 8.99 -23.02 -0.79
N ILE A 65 8.02 -23.95 -0.67
CA ILE A 65 8.16 -25.21 0.06
C ILE A 65 9.12 -26.16 -0.67
N ASP A 66 9.05 -26.21 -2.00
CA ASP A 66 9.91 -27.06 -2.87
C ASP A 66 11.38 -26.59 -2.95
N ASP A 67 11.80 -25.69 -2.06
CA ASP A 67 13.09 -24.99 -2.04
C ASP A 67 13.51 -24.35 -3.40
N ALA A 68 12.56 -24.03 -4.28
CA ALA A 68 12.86 -23.42 -5.58
C ALA A 68 13.57 -22.06 -5.40
N PRO A 69 14.62 -21.72 -6.18
CA PRO A 69 15.34 -20.46 -6.00
C PRO A 69 14.41 -19.25 -6.11
N ILE A 70 14.56 -18.25 -5.24
CA ILE A 70 13.72 -17.03 -5.25
C ILE A 70 13.69 -16.37 -6.63
N LYS A 71 14.82 -16.37 -7.36
CA LYS A 71 14.89 -15.86 -8.74
C LYS A 71 13.94 -16.60 -9.68
N LYS A 72 13.83 -17.92 -9.55
CA LYS A 72 12.90 -18.76 -10.32
C LYS A 72 11.45 -18.45 -9.95
N ILE A 73 11.14 -18.27 -8.66
CA ILE A 73 9.79 -17.89 -8.21
C ILE A 73 9.38 -16.55 -8.82
N ILE A 74 10.29 -15.55 -8.84
CA ILE A 74 10.04 -14.25 -9.47
C ILE A 74 9.72 -14.42 -10.96
N THR A 75 10.53 -15.18 -11.69
CA THR A 75 10.32 -15.41 -13.13
C THR A 75 8.99 -16.11 -13.42
N GLU A 76 8.59 -17.06 -12.58
CA GLU A 76 7.39 -17.90 -12.79
C GLU A 76 6.07 -17.26 -12.34
N THR A 77 6.12 -16.28 -11.44
CA THR A 77 4.94 -15.70 -10.79
C THR A 77 4.82 -14.20 -11.01
N GLY A 78 5.89 -13.53 -11.45
CA GLY A 78 5.97 -12.07 -11.52
C GLY A 78 6.00 -11.38 -10.14
N VAL A 79 5.97 -12.15 -9.04
CA VAL A 79 5.90 -11.60 -7.70
C VAL A 79 7.29 -11.19 -7.23
N GLY A 80 7.42 -9.94 -6.78
CA GLY A 80 8.67 -9.41 -6.25
C GLY A 80 9.17 -10.16 -4.99
N ARG A 81 10.48 -10.11 -4.77
CA ARG A 81 11.17 -10.80 -3.66
C ARG A 81 10.54 -10.51 -2.29
N ASP A 82 10.21 -9.26 -2.01
CA ASP A 82 9.68 -8.88 -0.69
C ASP A 82 8.25 -9.37 -0.49
N THR A 83 7.45 -9.39 -1.55
CA THR A 83 6.12 -9.99 -1.54
C THR A 83 6.19 -11.51 -1.33
N ILE A 84 7.14 -12.21 -1.97
CA ILE A 84 7.36 -13.65 -1.74
C ILE A 84 7.69 -13.92 -0.26
N ARG A 85 8.59 -13.13 0.33
CA ARG A 85 8.95 -13.26 1.77
C ARG A 85 7.76 -13.00 2.68
N ARG A 86 6.97 -11.97 2.39
CA ARG A 86 5.75 -11.67 3.13
C ARG A 86 4.75 -12.82 3.03
N ILE A 87 4.48 -13.33 1.83
CA ILE A 87 3.58 -14.48 1.60
C ILE A 87 4.03 -15.71 2.40
N ALA A 88 5.33 -16.01 2.39
CA ALA A 88 5.89 -17.13 3.15
C ALA A 88 5.76 -16.92 4.67
N SER A 89 6.04 -15.70 5.16
CA SER A 89 5.88 -15.34 6.57
C SER A 89 4.42 -15.41 7.03
N ASP A 90 3.48 -14.93 6.21
CA ASP A 90 2.04 -14.99 6.48
C ASP A 90 1.53 -16.44 6.53
N ALA A 91 2.24 -17.37 5.89
CA ALA A 91 1.99 -18.81 5.94
C ALA A 91 2.79 -19.54 7.04
N GLY A 92 3.53 -18.82 7.89
CA GLY A 92 4.34 -19.40 8.97
C GLY A 92 5.61 -20.12 8.50
N LEU A 93 6.04 -19.92 7.26
CA LEU A 93 7.25 -20.56 6.74
C LEU A 93 8.52 -19.81 7.19
N PRO A 94 9.60 -20.53 7.51
CA PRO A 94 10.83 -19.88 7.97
C PRO A 94 11.50 -19.08 6.84
N PRO A 95 12.24 -18.01 7.19
CA PRO A 95 13.02 -17.26 6.21
C PRO A 95 14.16 -18.14 5.68
N ARG A 96 14.32 -18.18 4.35
CA ARG A 96 15.47 -18.86 3.74
C ARG A 96 16.75 -18.12 4.08
N LYS A 97 17.72 -18.84 4.64
CA LYS A 97 19.07 -18.33 4.89
C LYS A 97 19.71 -18.00 3.53
N LYS A 98 20.42 -16.87 3.47
CA LYS A 98 21.26 -16.54 2.32
C LYS A 98 22.31 -17.65 2.23
N LYS A 99 22.26 -18.47 1.17
CA LYS A 99 23.42 -19.31 0.83
C LYS A 99 24.53 -18.31 0.48
N VAL A 100 25.50 -18.17 1.39
CA VAL A 100 26.74 -17.42 1.19
C VAL A 100 27.59 -18.21 0.20
#